data_AF-A0A2E8TGQ2-F1
#
_entry.id   AF-A0A2E8TGQ2-F1
#
_cell.length_a   1.000
_cell.length_b   1.000
_cell.length_c   1.000
_cell.angle_alpha   90.00
_cell.angle_beta   90.00
_cell.angle_gamma   90.00
#
_symmetry.space_group_name_H-M   'P 1'
#
loop_
_entity.id
_entity.type
_entity.pdbx_description
1 polymer ?
#
loop_
_entity_poly.entity_id
_entity_poly.type
_entity_poly.pdbx_seq_one_letter_code
_entity_poly.pdbx_strand_id
1 'polypeptide(L)'
;ALFRLALPLPLALLQLRRGGRSGAEGVLLAVLLMTALMGPVRGPLLLFPYGLMALWLGWSWGKGCSWWLSWPVGVVLGSLGFLVRVLVLSLLVGENLWVVITRAGAGLLDRLIALLQLPISPDLTSVQLMALALVVVQEVIYVLSLHALAYWIFPRLNAPIPEPPRLLHGLVALDPL
;
A
#
# COMPACT_ATOMS: atom_id res chain seq x y z
N ALA A 1 -10.60 -6.14 9.07
CA ALA A 1 -9.62 -5.28 8.37
C ALA A 1 -8.45 -6.08 7.78
N LEU A 2 -7.86 -7.03 8.51
CA LEU A 2 -6.71 -7.85 8.08
C LEU A 2 -6.88 -8.58 6.73
N PHE A 3 -8.05 -9.18 6.45
CA PHE A 3 -8.29 -9.88 5.17
C PHE A 3 -8.21 -8.98 3.92
N ARG A 4 -8.46 -7.67 4.03
CA ARG A 4 -8.33 -6.75 2.89
C ARG A 4 -6.87 -6.44 2.57
N LEU A 5 -5.99 -6.47 3.57
CA LEU A 5 -4.55 -6.30 3.39
C LEU A 5 -3.95 -7.48 2.60
N ALA A 6 -4.58 -8.65 2.67
CA ALA A 6 -4.12 -9.84 1.97
C ALA A 6 -4.58 -9.90 0.50
N LEU A 7 -5.49 -9.05 0.02
CA LEU A 7 -5.95 -9.07 -1.39
C LEU A 7 -4.85 -9.00 -2.47
N PRO A 8 -3.76 -8.22 -2.29
CA PRO A 8 -2.66 -8.20 -3.26
C PRO A 8 -1.85 -9.48 -3.29
N LEU A 9 -1.76 -10.20 -2.16
CA LEU A 9 -0.92 -11.40 -2.01
C LEU A 9 -1.32 -12.58 -2.90
N PRO A 10 -2.59 -13.02 -2.99
CA PRO A 10 -2.98 -14.12 -3.86
C PRO A 10 -2.83 -13.74 -5.33
N LEU A 11 -3.03 -12.47 -5.70
CA LEU A 11 -2.80 -11.97 -7.05
C LEU A 11 -1.31 -11.98 -7.39
N ALA A 12 -0.44 -11.51 -6.48
CA ALA A 12 1.00 -11.58 -6.64
C ALA A 12 1.50 -13.04 -6.69
N LEU A 13 0.95 -13.94 -5.89
CA LEU A 13 1.25 -15.38 -5.92
C LEU A 13 0.83 -16.03 -7.24
N LEU A 14 -0.37 -15.68 -7.75
CA LEU A 14 -0.85 -16.15 -9.05
C LEU A 14 0.14 -15.75 -10.15
N GLN A 15 0.59 -14.50 -10.14
CA GLN A 15 1.57 -13.98 -11.08
C GLN A 15 2.93 -14.67 -10.94
N LEU A 16 3.36 -14.97 -9.72
CA LEU A 16 4.62 -15.65 -9.46
C LEU A 16 4.59 -17.11 -9.97
N ARG A 17 3.47 -17.81 -9.79
CA ARG A 17 3.34 -19.22 -10.17
C ARG A 17 3.04 -19.44 -11.66
N ARG A 18 2.23 -18.57 -12.28
CA ARG A 18 1.76 -18.75 -13.66
C ARG A 18 2.29 -17.70 -14.64
N GLY A 19 3.06 -16.73 -14.15
CA GLY A 19 3.68 -15.67 -14.94
C GLY A 19 2.83 -14.39 -15.05
N GLY A 20 3.42 -13.38 -15.70
CA GLY A 20 2.87 -12.02 -15.80
C GLY A 20 1.48 -11.92 -16.42
N ARG A 21 1.20 -12.72 -17.46
CA ARG A 21 -0.09 -12.69 -18.18
C ARG A 21 -1.26 -13.14 -17.29
N SER A 22 -1.09 -14.27 -16.59
CA SER A 22 -2.11 -14.76 -15.65
C SER A 22 -2.31 -13.83 -14.45
N GLY A 23 -1.28 -13.11 -14.02
CA GLY A 23 -1.41 -12.05 -13.01
C GLY A 23 -2.32 -10.92 -13.49
N ALA A 24 -2.10 -10.42 -14.70
CA ALA A 24 -2.93 -9.35 -15.30
C ALA A 24 -4.38 -9.79 -15.50
N GLU A 25 -4.61 -11.02 -15.99
CA GLU A 25 -5.95 -11.60 -16.11
C GLU A 25 -6.64 -11.75 -14.75
N GLY A 26 -5.90 -12.20 -13.72
CA GLY A 26 -6.42 -12.31 -12.36
C GLY A 26 -6.85 -10.96 -11.78
N VAL A 27 -6.05 -9.91 -12.01
CA VAL A 27 -6.41 -8.53 -11.62
C VAL A 27 -7.64 -8.05 -12.37
N LEU A 28 -7.72 -8.29 -13.69
CA LEU A 28 -8.87 -7.91 -14.50
C LEU A 28 -10.15 -8.59 -14.02
N LEU A 29 -10.10 -9.90 -13.75
CA LEU A 29 -11.23 -10.67 -13.21
C LEU A 29 -11.63 -10.17 -11.82
N ALA A 30 -10.66 -9.85 -10.96
CA ALA A 30 -10.93 -9.26 -9.65
C ALA A 30 -11.63 -7.89 -9.81
N VAL A 31 -11.20 -7.06 -10.76
CA VAL A 31 -11.83 -5.76 -11.05
C VAL A 31 -13.26 -5.96 -11.51
N LEU A 32 -13.50 -6.88 -12.45
CA LEU A 32 -14.83 -7.18 -12.95
C LEU A 32 -15.75 -7.70 -11.84
N LEU A 33 -15.27 -8.62 -11.00
CA LEU A 33 -16.03 -9.17 -9.88
C LEU A 33 -16.37 -8.09 -8.86
N MET A 34 -15.40 -7.24 -8.50
CA MET A 34 -15.61 -6.16 -7.54
C MET A 34 -16.52 -5.06 -8.10
N THR A 35 -16.48 -4.81 -9.40
CA THR A 35 -17.40 -3.92 -10.13
C THR A 35 -18.83 -4.45 -10.04
N ALA A 36 -19.02 -5.76 -10.24
CA ALA A 36 -20.32 -6.40 -10.11
C ALA A 36 -20.84 -6.40 -8.67
N LEU A 37 -19.97 -6.62 -7.67
CA LEU A 37 -20.39 -6.71 -6.25
C LEU A 37 -20.57 -5.35 -5.57
N MET A 38 -19.61 -4.42 -5.74
CA MET A 38 -19.56 -3.15 -4.99
C MET A 38 -20.05 -1.96 -5.82
N GLY A 39 -20.42 -2.20 -7.08
CA GLY A 39 -20.81 -1.20 -8.05
C GLY A 39 -19.65 -0.71 -8.92
N PRO A 40 -19.97 -0.11 -10.08
CA PRO A 40 -19.03 0.13 -11.17
C PRO A 40 -17.90 1.10 -10.83
N VAL A 41 -18.10 1.88 -9.78
CA VAL A 41 -17.19 2.94 -9.40
C VAL A 41 -16.30 2.51 -8.23
N ARG A 42 -16.90 1.92 -7.19
CA ARG A 42 -16.17 1.54 -5.97
C ARG A 42 -15.27 0.31 -6.17
N GLY A 43 -15.67 -0.61 -7.04
CA GLY A 43 -14.89 -1.83 -7.33
C GLY A 43 -13.51 -1.53 -7.91
N PRO A 44 -13.42 -0.84 -9.07
CA PRO A 44 -12.14 -0.49 -9.68
C PRO A 44 -11.29 0.42 -8.81
N LEU A 45 -11.91 1.36 -8.08
CA LEU A 45 -11.22 2.28 -7.17
C LEU A 45 -10.50 1.58 -6.02
N LEU A 46 -11.00 0.43 -5.58
CA LEU A 46 -10.32 -0.38 -4.58
C LEU A 46 -9.11 -1.08 -5.20
N LEU A 47 -9.25 -1.60 -6.41
CA LEU A 47 -8.21 -2.38 -7.09
C LEU A 47 -7.15 -1.54 -7.80
N PHE A 48 -7.36 -0.23 -8.00
CA PHE A 48 -6.35 0.61 -8.64
C PHE A 48 -5.06 0.72 -7.80
N PRO A 49 -5.11 1.13 -6.51
CA PRO A 49 -3.90 1.13 -5.68
C PRO A 49 -3.39 -0.29 -5.41
N TYR A 50 -4.27 -1.24 -5.08
CA TYR A 50 -3.85 -2.57 -4.62
C TYR A 50 -3.52 -3.55 -5.75
N GLY A 51 -4.18 -3.46 -6.90
CA GLY A 51 -3.94 -4.30 -8.07
C GLY A 51 -2.67 -3.91 -8.80
N LEU A 52 -2.40 -2.61 -8.97
CA LEU A 52 -1.13 -2.15 -9.52
C LEU A 52 0.05 -2.51 -8.59
N MET A 53 -0.16 -2.36 -7.27
CA MET A 53 0.79 -2.84 -6.27
C MET A 53 1.03 -4.36 -6.37
N ALA A 54 -0.03 -5.16 -6.53
CA ALA A 54 0.09 -6.61 -6.69
C ALA A 54 0.90 -6.98 -7.94
N LEU A 55 0.67 -6.29 -9.06
CA LEU A 55 1.41 -6.51 -10.30
C LEU A 55 2.88 -6.13 -10.19
N TRP A 56 3.17 -4.98 -9.56
CA TRP A 56 4.52 -4.50 -9.31
C TRP A 56 5.29 -5.47 -8.41
N LEU A 57 4.70 -5.84 -7.26
CA LEU A 57 5.32 -6.76 -6.31
C LEU A 57 5.52 -8.14 -6.92
N GLY A 58 4.48 -8.70 -7.56
CA GLY A 58 4.55 -10.00 -8.24
C GLY A 58 5.61 -10.05 -9.33
N TRP A 59 5.76 -8.97 -10.11
CA TRP A 59 6.84 -8.86 -11.10
C TRP A 59 8.22 -8.73 -10.45
N SER A 60 8.35 -7.87 -9.44
CA SER A 60 9.62 -7.64 -8.74
C SER A 60 10.13 -8.91 -8.05
N TRP A 61 9.25 -9.69 -7.42
CA TRP A 61 9.59 -10.94 -6.76
C TRP A 61 9.90 -12.04 -7.78
N GLY A 62 9.15 -12.12 -8.88
CA GLY A 62 9.42 -13.07 -9.96
C GLY A 62 10.75 -12.82 -10.69
N LYS A 63 11.24 -11.58 -10.68
CA LYS A 63 12.55 -11.19 -11.23
C LYS A 63 13.68 -11.27 -10.19
N GLY A 64 13.38 -11.61 -8.94
CA GLY A 64 14.37 -11.63 -7.85
C GLY A 64 14.91 -10.24 -7.46
N CYS A 65 14.14 -9.17 -7.70
CA CYS A 65 14.54 -7.82 -7.34
C CYS A 65 14.70 -7.70 -5.82
N SER A 66 15.75 -6.98 -5.38
CA SER A 66 15.98 -6.74 -3.97
C SER A 66 14.87 -5.86 -3.37
N TRP A 67 14.58 -6.08 -2.09
CA TRP A 67 13.58 -5.29 -1.36
C TRP A 67 13.90 -3.80 -1.34
N TRP A 68 15.20 -3.45 -1.43
CA TRP A 68 15.66 -2.08 -1.54
C TRP A 68 15.10 -1.33 -2.75
N LEU A 69 14.81 -2.03 -3.85
CA LEU A 69 14.23 -1.43 -5.05
C LEU A 69 12.71 -1.57 -5.09
N SER A 70 12.18 -2.72 -4.68
CA SER A 70 10.72 -2.96 -4.71
C SER A 70 9.96 -2.11 -3.69
N TRP A 71 10.56 -1.85 -2.52
CA TRP A 71 9.94 -1.09 -1.44
C TRP A 71 9.70 0.39 -1.77
N PRO A 72 10.72 1.21 -2.12
CA PRO A 72 10.48 2.63 -2.41
C PRO A 72 9.56 2.83 -3.61
N VAL A 73 9.69 2.01 -4.66
CA VAL A 73 8.81 2.10 -5.83
C VAL A 73 7.38 1.69 -5.47
N GLY A 74 7.21 0.65 -4.64
CA GLY A 74 5.91 0.27 -4.08
C GLY A 74 5.27 1.42 -3.30
N VAL A 75 6.02 2.10 -2.44
CA VAL A 75 5.51 3.25 -1.66
C VAL A 75 5.07 4.40 -2.56
N VAL A 76 5.83 4.71 -3.61
CA VAL A 76 5.45 5.76 -4.58
C VAL A 76 4.18 5.36 -5.33
N LEU A 77 4.09 4.12 -5.81
CA LEU A 77 2.90 3.59 -6.48
C LEU A 77 1.67 3.58 -5.56
N GLY A 78 1.84 3.17 -4.30
CA GLY A 78 0.79 3.13 -3.29
C GLY A 78 0.28 4.53 -2.97
N SER A 79 1.20 5.48 -2.74
CA SER A 79 0.88 6.88 -2.46
C SER A 79 0.14 7.53 -3.63
N LEU A 80 0.61 7.33 -4.86
CA LEU A 80 -0.06 7.84 -6.06
C LEU A 80 -1.45 7.21 -6.24
N GLY A 81 -1.56 5.89 -6.08
CA GLY A 81 -2.84 5.18 -6.15
C GLY A 81 -3.83 5.65 -5.09
N PHE A 82 -3.37 5.94 -3.87
CA PHE A 82 -4.18 6.52 -2.81
C PHE A 82 -4.66 7.93 -3.17
N LEU A 83 -3.77 8.80 -3.68
CA LEU A 83 -4.16 10.16 -4.12
C LEU A 83 -5.20 10.12 -5.23
N VAL A 84 -5.02 9.28 -6.25
CA VAL A 84 -6.01 9.07 -7.32
C VAL A 84 -7.34 8.62 -6.72
N ARG A 85 -7.32 7.67 -5.78
CA ARG A 85 -8.54 7.20 -5.11
C ARG A 85 -9.24 8.32 -4.34
N VAL A 86 -8.50 9.17 -3.61
CA VAL A 86 -9.06 10.32 -2.90
C VAL A 86 -9.70 11.31 -3.88
N LEU A 87 -9.01 11.63 -5.00
CA LEU A 87 -9.52 12.53 -6.02
C LEU A 87 -10.82 12.03 -6.65
N VAL A 88 -10.84 10.77 -7.10
CA VAL A 88 -12.04 10.21 -7.74
C VAL A 88 -13.19 10.11 -6.75
N LEU A 89 -12.94 9.64 -5.52
CA LEU A 89 -13.99 9.59 -4.49
C LEU A 89 -14.49 10.99 -4.12
N SER A 90 -13.61 12.00 -4.10
CA SER A 90 -13.99 13.39 -3.87
C SER A 90 -14.94 13.90 -4.97
N LEU A 91 -14.65 13.62 -6.23
CA LEU A 91 -15.51 13.96 -7.36
C LEU A 91 -16.87 13.27 -7.29
N LEU A 92 -16.89 12.00 -6.88
CA LEU A 92 -18.13 11.20 -6.82
C LEU A 92 -19.04 11.58 -5.67
N VAL A 93 -18.47 11.91 -4.52
CA VAL A 93 -19.22 12.34 -3.34
C VAL A 93 -19.64 13.81 -3.50
N GLY A 94 -18.93 14.59 -4.32
CA GLY A 94 -19.12 16.03 -4.43
C GLY A 94 -18.52 16.82 -3.27
N GLU A 95 -17.73 16.16 -2.41
CA GLU A 95 -17.08 16.76 -1.25
C GLU A 95 -15.56 16.58 -1.31
N ASN A 96 -14.82 17.53 -0.75
CA ASN A 96 -13.37 17.44 -0.69
C ASN A 96 -12.89 16.49 0.43
N LEU A 97 -12.68 15.21 0.08
CA LEU A 97 -12.19 14.19 1.01
C LEU A 97 -10.74 14.43 1.47
N TRP A 98 -9.96 15.23 0.74
CA TRP A 98 -8.62 15.65 1.18
C TRP A 98 -8.68 16.39 2.51
N VAL A 99 -9.78 17.09 2.79
CA VAL A 99 -9.99 17.83 4.05
C VAL A 99 -10.01 16.90 5.27
N VAL A 100 -10.37 15.62 5.10
CA VAL A 100 -10.31 14.64 6.19
C VAL A 100 -8.85 14.33 6.54
N ILE A 101 -8.00 14.17 5.53
CA ILE A 101 -6.59 13.85 5.69
C ILE A 101 -5.84 15.07 6.24
N THR A 102 -6.15 16.27 5.76
CA THR A 102 -5.54 17.50 6.30
C THR A 102 -5.96 17.78 7.73
N ARG A 103 -7.21 17.48 8.12
CA ARG A 103 -7.66 17.54 9.53
C ARG A 103 -6.88 16.56 10.41
N ALA A 104 -6.65 15.34 9.93
CA ALA A 104 -5.82 14.37 10.65
C ALA A 104 -4.36 14.86 10.76
N GLY A 105 -3.82 15.45 9.70
CA GLY A 105 -2.50 16.09 9.67
C GLY A 105 -2.37 17.23 10.67
N ALA A 106 -3.32 18.15 10.70
CA ALA A 106 -3.36 19.26 11.66
C ALA A 106 -3.39 18.75 13.10
N GLY A 107 -4.30 17.81 13.41
CA GLY A 107 -4.41 17.27 14.77
C GLY A 107 -3.15 16.51 15.23
N LEU A 108 -2.44 15.83 14.33
CA LEU A 108 -1.15 15.20 14.65
C LEU A 108 -0.05 16.26 14.85
N LEU A 109 0.00 17.26 13.98
CA LEU A 109 0.97 18.34 14.04
C LEU A 109 0.84 19.13 15.34
N ASP A 110 -0.38 19.49 15.73
CA ASP A 110 -0.67 20.19 16.99
C ASP A 110 -0.18 19.39 18.20
N ARG A 111 -0.41 18.07 18.21
CA ARG A 111 0.06 17.18 19.28
C ARG A 111 1.58 17.09 19.33
N LEU A 112 2.25 17.04 18.18
CA LEU A 112 3.71 17.03 18.08
C LEU A 112 4.32 18.34 18.58
N ILE A 113 3.76 19.47 18.17
CA ILE A 113 4.20 20.81 18.61
C ILE A 113 4.03 20.95 20.13
N ALA A 114 2.87 20.52 20.66
CA ALA A 114 2.61 20.55 22.10
C ALA A 114 3.55 19.63 22.89
N LEU A 115 3.84 18.42 22.38
CA LEU A 115 4.75 17.47 23.02
C LEU A 115 6.20 17.96 23.03
N LEU A 116 6.65 18.58 21.94
CA LEU A 116 8.02 19.07 21.76
C LEU A 116 8.21 20.52 22.26
N GLN A 117 7.15 21.16 22.77
CA GLN A 117 7.13 22.56 23.22
C GLN A 117 7.70 23.55 22.18
N LEU A 118 7.42 23.31 20.90
CA LEU A 118 7.96 24.13 19.82
C LEU A 118 7.21 25.46 19.74
N PRO A 119 7.90 26.62 19.65
CA PRO A 119 7.26 27.93 19.51
C PRO A 119 6.87 28.22 18.04
N ILE A 120 6.25 27.24 17.37
CA ILE A 120 5.88 27.32 15.96
C ILE A 120 4.35 27.21 15.87
N SER A 121 3.72 28.18 15.19
CA SER A 121 2.30 28.08 14.85
C SER A 121 2.12 27.20 13.61
N PRO A 122 1.11 26.31 13.59
CA PRO A 122 0.83 25.51 12.40
C PRO A 122 0.36 26.42 11.25
N ASP A 123 1.15 26.50 10.19
CA ASP A 123 0.77 27.15 8.93
C ASP A 123 0.09 26.14 7.98
N LEU A 124 -0.69 26.63 7.01
CA LEU A 124 -1.36 25.79 6.01
C LEU A 124 -0.36 24.88 5.27
N THR A 125 0.82 25.40 4.94
CA THR A 125 1.87 24.61 4.26
C THR A 125 2.36 23.46 5.15
N SER A 126 2.57 23.71 6.44
CA SER A 126 3.01 22.69 7.40
C SER A 126 1.96 21.59 7.61
N VAL A 127 0.68 21.95 7.63
CA VAL A 127 -0.43 20.99 7.72
C VAL A 127 -0.53 20.13 6.46
N GLN A 128 -0.37 20.72 5.28
CA GLN A 128 -0.37 19.97 4.02
C GLN A 128 0.82 19.02 3.91
N LEU A 129 2.01 19.45 4.33
CA LEU A 129 3.18 18.59 4.39
C LEU A 129 3.00 17.44 5.38
N MET A 130 2.41 17.70 6.55
CA MET A 130 2.10 16.65 7.53
C MET A 130 1.06 15.66 7.00
N ALA A 131 0.02 16.15 6.32
CA ALA A 131 -1.00 15.31 5.70
C ALA A 131 -0.39 14.38 4.63
N LEU A 132 0.49 14.91 3.78
CA LEU A 132 1.22 14.12 2.78
C LEU A 132 2.17 13.12 3.44
N ALA A 133 2.90 13.55 4.47
CA ALA A 133 3.80 12.69 5.23
C ALA A 133 3.05 11.52 5.88
N LEU A 134 1.86 11.76 6.44
CA LEU A 134 1.00 10.71 6.99
C LEU A 134 0.62 9.67 5.94
N VAL A 135 0.25 10.10 4.73
CA VAL A 135 -0.06 9.18 3.62
C VAL A 135 1.17 8.36 3.24
N VAL A 136 2.33 9.00 3.09
CA VAL A 136 3.57 8.30 2.74
C VAL A 136 3.97 7.32 3.83
N VAL A 137 3.97 7.72 5.10
CA VAL A 137 4.31 6.85 6.23
C VAL A 137 3.35 5.66 6.33
N GLN A 138 2.05 5.89 6.11
CA GLN A 138 1.08 4.80 6.06
C GLN A 138 1.40 3.80 4.94
N GLU A 139 1.72 4.27 3.74
CA GLU A 139 2.08 3.41 2.60
C GLU A 139 3.42 2.69 2.81
N VAL A 140 4.39 3.35 3.44
CA VAL A 140 5.66 2.74 3.86
C VAL A 140 5.41 1.53 4.76
N ILE A 141 4.59 1.69 5.80
CA ILE A 141 4.23 0.62 6.74
C ILE A 141 3.44 -0.47 6.01
N TYR A 142 2.53 -0.10 5.11
CA TYR A 142 1.70 -1.03 4.36
C TYR A 142 2.53 -1.94 3.44
N VAL A 143 3.39 -1.35 2.60
CA VAL A 143 4.23 -2.11 1.66
C VAL A 143 5.25 -2.97 2.40
N LEU A 144 5.79 -2.47 3.51
CA LEU A 144 6.68 -3.25 4.37
C LEU A 144 5.96 -4.46 4.99
N SER A 145 4.74 -4.26 5.50
CA SER A 145 3.91 -5.33 6.05
C SER A 145 3.56 -6.38 4.99
N LEU A 146 3.31 -5.96 3.75
CA LEU A 146 3.09 -6.89 2.64
C LEU A 146 4.33 -7.75 2.34
N HIS A 147 5.53 -7.15 2.30
CA HIS A 147 6.77 -7.90 2.10
C HIS A 147 7.02 -8.90 3.24
N ALA A 148 6.83 -8.47 4.50
CA ALA A 148 6.98 -9.34 5.66
C ALA A 148 5.99 -10.52 5.62
N LEU A 149 4.72 -10.25 5.31
CA LEU A 149 3.69 -11.27 5.24
C LEU A 149 3.93 -12.24 4.06
N ALA A 150 4.38 -11.73 2.92
CA ALA A 150 4.73 -12.53 1.75
C ALA A 150 5.93 -13.45 2.05
N TYR A 151 6.97 -12.92 2.70
CA TYR A 151 8.13 -13.71 3.13
C TYR A 151 7.76 -14.84 4.09
N TRP A 152 6.77 -14.63 4.96
CA TRP A 152 6.33 -15.67 5.90
C TRP A 152 5.45 -16.75 5.23
N ILE A 153 4.59 -16.35 4.30
CA ILE A 153 3.59 -17.25 3.69
C ILE A 153 4.15 -17.98 2.46
N PHE A 154 4.88 -17.31 1.59
CA PHE A 154 5.20 -17.84 0.26
C PHE A 154 6.20 -19.01 0.25
N PRO A 155 7.20 -19.10 1.15
CA PRO A 155 8.02 -20.31 1.29
C PRO A 155 7.19 -21.56 1.60
N ARG A 156 6.14 -21.42 2.43
CA ARG A 156 5.18 -22.51 2.72
C ARG A 156 4.37 -22.93 1.50
N LEU A 157 4.36 -22.11 0.44
CA LEU A 157 3.66 -22.33 -0.81
C LEU A 157 4.63 -22.64 -1.97
N ASN A 158 5.86 -23.10 -1.71
CA ASN A 158 6.86 -23.41 -2.76
C ASN A 158 7.12 -22.25 -3.74
N ALA A 159 7.09 -21.02 -3.25
CA ALA A 159 7.17 -19.79 -4.04
C ALA A 159 8.22 -18.85 -3.41
N PRO A 160 9.52 -19.18 -3.43
CA PRO A 160 10.54 -18.39 -2.73
C PRO A 160 10.60 -16.94 -3.27
N ILE A 161 10.59 -15.98 -2.36
CA ILE A 161 10.75 -14.54 -2.63
C ILE A 161 12.20 -14.15 -2.30
N PRO A 162 12.78 -13.14 -2.97
CA PRO A 162 14.06 -12.54 -2.57
C PRO A 162 14.15 -12.22 -1.07
N GLU A 163 15.33 -12.40 -0.50
CA GLU A 163 15.60 -12.28 0.94
C GLU A 163 15.44 -10.84 1.46
N PRO A 164 14.96 -10.66 2.71
CA PRO A 164 14.85 -9.36 3.35
C PRO A 164 16.23 -8.76 3.64
N PRO A 165 16.38 -7.43 3.59
CA PRO A 165 17.64 -6.76 3.88
C PRO A 165 18.02 -6.96 5.34
N ARG A 166 19.32 -6.98 5.62
CA ARG A 166 19.91 -7.36 6.92
C ARG A 166 19.32 -6.61 8.14
N LEU A 167 18.85 -5.38 7.97
CA LEU A 167 18.20 -4.58 9.01
C LEU A 167 16.80 -5.08 9.41
N LEU A 168 16.07 -5.69 8.47
CA LEU A 168 14.73 -6.22 8.68
C LEU A 168 14.72 -7.71 9.03
N HIS A 169 15.85 -8.39 8.80
CA HIS A 169 16.01 -9.81 9.11
C HIS A 169 15.70 -10.11 10.59
N GLY A 170 16.14 -9.26 11.53
CA GLY A 170 15.86 -9.44 12.96
C GLY A 170 14.41 -9.20 13.39
N LEU A 171 13.62 -8.42 12.63
CA LEU A 171 12.20 -8.17 12.90
C LEU A 171 11.29 -9.20 12.22
N VAL A 172 11.72 -9.74 11.08
CA VAL A 172 10.96 -10.71 10.28
C VAL A 172 11.29 -12.15 10.67
N ALA A 173 12.49 -12.42 11.20
CA ALA A 173 12.89 -13.72 11.74
C ALA A 173 12.38 -13.97 13.17
N LEU A 174 11.16 -13.52 13.49
CA LEU A 174 10.39 -14.17 14.55
C LEU A 174 9.94 -15.52 14.01
N ASP A 175 10.91 -16.43 13.92
CA ASP A 175 10.72 -17.85 13.72
C ASP A 175 10.07 -18.37 15.01
N PRO A 176 8.80 -18.80 15.01
CA PRO A 176 8.32 -19.68 16.04
C PRO A 176 8.81 -21.07 15.62
N LEU A 177 10.06 -21.39 15.98
CA LEU A 177 10.43 -22.79 16.16
C LEU A 177 9.62 -23.34 17.33
#